data_AF-A0A1Z5JE56-F1
#
_entry.id   AF-A0A1Z5JE56-F1
#
_cell.length_a   1.000
_cell.length_b   1.000
_cell.length_c   1.000
_cell.angle_alpha   90.00
_cell.angle_beta   90.00
_cell.angle_gamma   90.00
#
_symmetry.space_group_name_H-M   'P 1'
#
loop_
_entity.id
_entity.type
_entity.pdbx_description
1 polymer ?
#
loop_
_entity_poly.entity_id
_entity_poly.type
_entity_poly.pdbx_seq_one_letter_code
_entity_poly.pdbx_strand_id
1 'polypeptide(L)'
;MYEAGSKPVIFEDKIEKVNLKSEVRVVSFDLDNTLWNTSATIDAANDALASFLDSRKIVQPIRVEKVMGELFQKNKSRYCPLDERAKAPVYLTLLRKDAIRNVLVEANGYSTEEATALSEEAFELWVQARHDAILNNMARSAANCLKEISSMQRKDGHRIIIGAITDGNSDPQRVEALAPFFDFCINAESVGVGKPDKRVYLEAIRQVASMPSMQDIFGNSPRTLPVDSLEEKVGPFWVHVGDDFTKDVVAGKGLNMRTVWCRELILDNLKQQNLVDEEIPPERSVEDLVKQVSDMKVVKMEIGAGDYLSDMLQKEFADSVIDSFIDLSSVLKEWHTTETPSASSSLPAEDAQQVSPLQLEKSSSRALALEATEPVNGDETKFCIFCGTKLPSVAKFCSGCGQAQ
;
A
#
# COMPACT_ATOMS: atom_id res chain seq x y z
N MET A 1 -6.53 62.59 15.79
CA MET A 1 -5.22 62.10 15.30
C MET A 1 -4.82 60.94 16.19
N TYR A 2 -4.92 59.71 15.70
CA TYR A 2 -4.30 58.52 16.30
C TYR A 2 -3.94 57.57 15.17
N GLU A 3 -2.75 57.00 15.29
CA GLU A 3 -1.88 56.47 14.24
C GLU A 3 -2.15 55.02 13.84
N ALA A 4 -1.72 54.73 12.60
CA ALA A 4 -1.18 53.47 12.07
C ALA A 4 -1.71 52.13 12.61
N GLY A 5 -2.54 51.46 11.79
CA GLY A 5 -2.87 50.05 11.95
C GLY A 5 -1.70 49.14 11.57
N SER A 6 -1.20 48.40 12.56
CA SER A 6 -0.25 47.31 12.40
C SER A 6 -0.85 46.17 11.56
N LYS A 7 -0.11 45.73 10.54
CA LYS A 7 -0.46 44.55 9.71
C LYS A 7 -0.41 43.29 10.59
N PRO A 8 -1.29 42.30 10.35
CA PRO A 8 -1.21 41.02 11.02
C PRO A 8 0.03 40.28 10.53
N VAL A 9 0.87 39.85 11.47
CA VAL A 9 1.98 38.93 11.22
C VAL A 9 1.37 37.56 10.97
N ILE A 10 1.35 37.13 9.71
CA ILE A 10 1.06 35.75 9.35
C ILE A 10 2.30 34.95 9.73
N PHE A 11 2.18 34.09 10.74
CA PHE A 11 3.13 33.01 10.96
C PHE A 11 2.94 32.01 9.81
N GLU A 12 3.71 32.19 8.73
CA GLU A 12 3.95 31.14 7.76
C GLU A 12 4.81 30.08 8.44
N ASP A 13 4.17 29.07 9.01
CA ASP A 13 4.83 27.81 9.30
C ASP A 13 5.26 27.20 7.96
N LYS A 14 6.51 27.50 7.60
CA LYS A 14 7.25 26.82 6.54
C LYS A 14 7.38 25.34 6.94
N ILE A 15 6.42 24.52 6.54
CA ILE A 15 6.70 23.12 6.25
C ILE A 15 7.55 23.14 4.97
N GLU A 16 8.86 23.37 5.12
CA GLU A 16 9.79 23.05 4.05
C GLU A 16 9.66 21.54 3.80
N LYS A 17 8.94 21.18 2.72
CA LYS A 17 9.03 19.86 2.10
C LYS A 17 10.51 19.66 1.78
N VAL A 18 11.25 19.00 2.67
CA VAL A 18 12.57 18.49 2.35
C VAL A 18 12.32 17.41 1.31
N ASN A 19 12.34 17.82 0.04
CA ASN A 19 12.39 16.92 -1.09
C ASN A 19 13.75 16.24 -1.02
N LEU A 20 13.85 15.21 -0.17
CA LEU A 20 15.06 14.43 0.04
C LEU A 20 15.34 13.67 -1.26
N LYS A 21 16.03 14.35 -2.18
CA LYS A 21 16.51 13.79 -3.44
C LYS A 21 17.60 12.78 -3.12
N SER A 22 17.25 11.50 -3.23
CA SER A 22 18.15 10.38 -2.98
C SER A 22 18.07 9.42 -4.16
N GLU A 23 19.22 8.86 -4.53
CA GLU A 23 19.32 7.81 -5.53
C GLU A 23 18.33 6.67 -5.22
N VAL A 24 17.63 6.17 -6.24
CA VAL A 24 16.79 4.97 -6.11
C VAL A 24 17.69 3.77 -5.90
N ARG A 25 17.42 2.95 -4.87
CA ARG A 25 18.15 1.69 -4.58
C ARG A 25 17.25 0.47 -4.53
N VAL A 26 15.98 0.67 -4.19
CA VAL A 26 14.95 -0.37 -4.09
C VAL A 26 13.70 0.12 -4.79
N VAL A 27 13.09 -0.74 -5.61
CA VAL A 27 11.76 -0.52 -6.18
C VAL A 27 10.89 -1.72 -5.83
N SER A 28 9.86 -1.51 -5.01
CA SER A 28 8.88 -2.55 -4.68
C SER A 28 7.56 -2.29 -5.39
N PHE A 29 6.93 -3.35 -5.87
CA PHE A 29 5.67 -3.30 -6.59
C PHE A 29 4.55 -3.96 -5.78
N ASP A 30 3.39 -3.33 -5.72
CA ASP A 30 2.16 -4.11 -5.70
C ASP A 30 2.03 -4.89 -7.01
N LEU A 31 1.25 -5.98 -7.00
CA LEU A 31 1.14 -6.89 -8.14
C LEU A 31 -0.21 -6.79 -8.83
N ASP A 32 -1.27 -7.12 -8.11
CA ASP A 32 -2.61 -7.34 -8.62
C ASP A 32 -3.27 -5.99 -8.95
N ASN A 33 -3.56 -5.72 -10.23
CA ASN A 33 -4.01 -4.43 -10.81
C ASN A 33 -2.95 -3.33 -10.86
N THR A 34 -1.73 -3.62 -10.42
CA THR A 34 -0.56 -2.77 -10.69
C THR A 34 0.20 -3.28 -11.92
N LEU A 35 0.67 -4.54 -11.91
CA LEU A 35 1.46 -5.13 -13.00
C LEU A 35 0.62 -5.86 -14.04
N TRP A 36 -0.51 -6.43 -13.63
CA TRP A 36 -1.43 -7.19 -14.49
C TRP A 36 -2.88 -7.04 -14.04
N ASN A 37 -3.81 -7.28 -14.96
CA ASN A 37 -5.25 -7.28 -14.65
C ASN A 37 -5.61 -8.52 -13.81
N THR A 38 -5.98 -8.31 -12.55
CA THR A 38 -6.25 -9.40 -11.61
C THR A 38 -7.50 -10.18 -11.98
N SER A 39 -8.58 -9.52 -12.40
CA SER A 39 -9.82 -10.22 -12.74
C SER A 39 -9.58 -11.18 -13.89
N ALA A 40 -8.98 -10.68 -14.99
CA ALA A 40 -8.74 -11.49 -16.18
C ALA A 40 -7.83 -12.71 -15.90
N THR A 41 -6.79 -12.53 -15.06
CA THR A 41 -5.89 -13.63 -14.68
C THR A 41 -6.53 -14.65 -13.77
N ILE A 42 -7.34 -14.22 -12.81
CA ILE A 42 -8.08 -15.11 -11.89
C ILE A 42 -9.20 -15.84 -12.63
N ASP A 43 -9.92 -15.17 -13.52
CA ASP A 43 -11.00 -15.77 -14.31
C ASP A 43 -10.46 -16.89 -15.22
N ALA A 44 -9.36 -16.64 -15.93
CA ALA A 44 -8.68 -17.66 -16.73
C ALA A 44 -8.23 -18.87 -15.90
N ALA A 45 -7.70 -18.63 -14.69
CA ALA A 45 -7.30 -19.70 -13.78
C ALA A 45 -8.51 -20.50 -13.25
N ASN A 46 -9.60 -19.81 -12.91
CA ASN A 46 -10.84 -20.46 -12.46
C ASN A 46 -11.44 -21.32 -13.58
N ASP A 47 -11.41 -20.86 -14.83
CA ASP A 47 -11.89 -21.64 -15.99
C ASP A 47 -11.02 -22.85 -16.29
N ALA A 48 -9.70 -22.73 -16.15
CA ALA A 48 -8.78 -23.86 -16.26
C ALA A 48 -9.04 -24.91 -15.15
N LEU A 49 -9.25 -24.47 -13.92
CA LEU A 49 -9.60 -25.35 -12.79
C LEU A 49 -10.95 -26.04 -13.03
N ALA A 50 -11.98 -25.31 -13.46
CA ALA A 50 -13.28 -25.89 -13.77
C ALA A 50 -13.15 -26.96 -14.87
N SER A 51 -12.41 -26.65 -15.94
CA SER A 51 -12.15 -27.58 -17.04
C SER A 51 -11.38 -28.82 -16.58
N PHE A 52 -10.39 -28.65 -15.70
CA PHE A 52 -9.65 -29.77 -15.12
C PHE A 52 -10.56 -30.70 -14.31
N LEU A 53 -11.40 -30.15 -13.43
CA LEU A 53 -12.34 -30.92 -12.64
C LEU A 53 -13.37 -31.65 -13.53
N ASP A 54 -13.88 -30.99 -14.56
CA ASP A 54 -14.79 -31.59 -15.54
C ASP A 54 -14.14 -32.76 -16.30
N SER A 55 -12.86 -32.61 -16.69
CA SER A 55 -12.10 -33.69 -17.37
C SER A 55 -11.95 -34.94 -16.50
N ARG A 56 -11.97 -34.77 -15.18
CA ARG A 56 -11.93 -35.84 -14.17
C ARG A 56 -13.34 -36.36 -13.81
N LYS A 57 -14.39 -35.87 -14.48
CA LYS A 57 -15.81 -36.18 -14.22
C LYS A 57 -16.27 -35.77 -12.82
N ILE A 58 -15.68 -34.72 -12.26
CA ILE A 58 -16.05 -34.19 -10.95
C ILE A 58 -17.21 -33.22 -11.15
N VAL A 59 -18.33 -33.47 -10.47
CA VAL A 59 -19.50 -32.62 -10.49
C VAL A 59 -19.22 -31.36 -9.68
N GLN A 60 -19.49 -30.19 -10.28
CA GLN A 60 -19.33 -28.88 -9.68
C GLN A 60 -20.70 -28.18 -9.62
N PRO A 61 -21.56 -28.44 -8.61
CA PRO A 61 -22.90 -27.85 -8.54
C PRO A 61 -22.86 -26.32 -8.52
N ILE A 62 -21.82 -25.76 -7.89
CA ILE A 62 -21.42 -24.37 -7.95
C ILE A 62 -19.91 -24.31 -8.17
N ARG A 63 -19.44 -23.25 -8.81
CA ARG A 63 -18.01 -23.06 -9.10
C ARG A 63 -17.19 -22.86 -7.83
N VAL A 64 -15.93 -23.32 -7.85
CA VAL A 64 -15.03 -23.31 -6.68
C VAL A 64 -14.89 -21.92 -6.07
N GLU A 65 -14.76 -20.87 -6.87
CA GLU A 65 -14.63 -19.49 -6.38
C GLU A 65 -15.89 -18.98 -5.65
N LYS A 66 -17.08 -19.54 -5.95
CA LYS A 66 -18.31 -19.26 -5.20
C LYS A 66 -18.28 -19.97 -3.86
N VAL A 67 -17.87 -21.24 -3.83
CA VAL A 67 -17.66 -22.01 -2.59
C VAL A 67 -16.63 -21.31 -1.68
N MET A 68 -15.56 -20.74 -2.23
CA MET A 68 -14.61 -19.93 -1.47
C MET A 68 -15.29 -18.77 -0.73
N GLY A 69 -16.19 -18.05 -1.41
CA GLY A 69 -16.97 -16.96 -0.80
C GLY A 69 -17.82 -17.45 0.37
N GLU A 70 -18.53 -18.57 0.18
CA GLU A 70 -19.38 -19.18 1.22
C GLU A 70 -18.55 -19.65 2.43
N LEU A 71 -17.43 -20.34 2.20
CA LEU A 71 -16.54 -20.81 3.26
C LEU A 71 -15.93 -19.65 4.05
N PHE A 72 -15.53 -18.58 3.37
CA PHE A 72 -14.99 -17.40 4.05
C PHE A 72 -16.03 -16.74 4.95
N GLN A 73 -17.26 -16.55 4.47
CA GLN A 73 -18.33 -15.98 5.30
C GLN A 73 -18.70 -16.87 6.49
N LYS A 74 -18.71 -18.18 6.29
CA LYS A 74 -19.01 -19.16 7.35
C LYS A 74 -17.94 -19.20 8.43
N ASN A 75 -16.67 -18.98 8.09
CA ASN A 75 -15.55 -19.10 9.02
C ASN A 75 -14.42 -18.10 8.72
N LYS A 76 -14.66 -16.81 8.99
CA LYS A 76 -13.66 -15.75 8.74
C LYS A 76 -12.36 -15.96 9.50
N SER A 77 -12.42 -16.38 10.77
CA SER A 77 -11.24 -16.55 11.62
C SER A 77 -10.28 -17.63 11.11
N ARG A 78 -10.76 -18.62 10.36
CA ARG A 78 -9.90 -19.62 9.71
C ARG A 78 -9.01 -19.03 8.62
N TYR A 79 -9.50 -18.02 7.89
CA TYR A 79 -8.81 -17.45 6.72
C TYR A 79 -8.27 -16.04 6.95
N CYS A 80 -8.63 -15.41 8.07
CA CYS A 80 -8.08 -14.16 8.56
C CYS A 80 -8.13 -14.15 10.10
N PRO A 81 -7.23 -14.89 10.78
CA PRO A 81 -7.30 -15.06 12.23
C PRO A 81 -6.98 -13.78 13.03
N LEU A 82 -6.30 -12.82 12.41
CA LEU A 82 -5.84 -11.60 13.07
C LEU A 82 -6.83 -10.43 12.97
N ASP A 83 -7.90 -10.58 12.16
CA ASP A 83 -8.95 -9.57 12.02
C ASP A 83 -10.31 -10.23 11.75
N GLU A 84 -11.14 -10.33 12.80
CA GLU A 84 -12.50 -10.85 12.70
C GLU A 84 -13.43 -9.96 11.86
N ARG A 85 -13.07 -8.69 11.66
CA ARG A 85 -13.81 -7.72 10.84
C ARG A 85 -13.30 -7.68 9.40
N ALA A 86 -12.35 -8.54 9.04
CA ALA A 86 -11.78 -8.59 7.71
C ALA A 86 -12.87 -8.75 6.65
N LYS A 87 -12.76 -7.91 5.61
CA LYS A 87 -13.64 -7.93 4.45
C LYS A 87 -13.17 -8.90 3.36
N ALA A 88 -11.91 -9.33 3.44
CA ALA A 88 -11.28 -10.26 2.51
C ALA A 88 -10.40 -11.26 3.29
N PRO A 89 -10.23 -12.50 2.79
CA PRO A 89 -9.33 -13.48 3.39
C PRO A 89 -7.87 -13.08 3.18
N VAL A 90 -7.00 -13.49 4.12
CA VAL A 90 -5.54 -13.41 3.98
C VAL A 90 -4.99 -14.74 3.46
N TYR A 91 -5.51 -15.87 3.95
CA TYR A 91 -5.07 -17.21 3.55
C TYR A 91 -5.84 -17.71 2.32
N LEU A 92 -5.56 -17.10 1.17
CA LEU A 92 -6.21 -17.40 -0.11
C LEU A 92 -5.90 -18.82 -0.61
N THR A 93 -4.68 -19.31 -0.41
CA THR A 93 -4.29 -20.66 -0.81
C THR A 93 -5.06 -21.69 -0.01
N LEU A 94 -5.09 -21.53 1.32
CA LEU A 94 -5.88 -22.38 2.20
C LEU A 94 -7.36 -22.36 1.79
N LEU A 95 -7.95 -21.18 1.60
CA LEU A 95 -9.36 -21.04 1.23
C LEU A 95 -9.71 -21.76 -0.07
N ARG A 96 -8.87 -21.65 -1.09
CA ARG A 96 -9.12 -22.31 -2.38
C ARG A 96 -9.02 -23.83 -2.25
N LYS A 97 -8.00 -24.34 -1.55
CA LYS A 97 -7.85 -25.78 -1.31
C LYS A 97 -9.02 -26.34 -0.49
N ASP A 98 -9.47 -25.62 0.54
CA ASP A 98 -10.65 -25.98 1.33
C ASP A 98 -11.92 -26.02 0.47
N ALA A 99 -12.09 -25.05 -0.43
CA ALA A 99 -13.21 -25.03 -1.37
C ALA A 99 -13.19 -26.20 -2.35
N ILE A 100 -12.03 -26.53 -2.94
CA ILE A 100 -11.89 -27.70 -3.81
C ILE A 100 -12.21 -28.97 -3.03
N ARG A 101 -11.67 -29.15 -1.82
CA ARG A 101 -11.98 -30.32 -0.98
C ARG A 101 -13.46 -30.41 -0.65
N ASN A 102 -14.11 -29.29 -0.35
CA ASN A 102 -15.54 -29.27 -0.08
C ASN A 102 -16.34 -29.77 -1.28
N VAL A 103 -16.00 -29.35 -2.51
CA VAL A 103 -16.63 -29.85 -3.74
C VAL A 103 -16.41 -31.37 -3.90
N LEU A 104 -15.19 -31.86 -3.66
CA LEU A 104 -14.84 -33.28 -3.79
C LEU A 104 -15.59 -34.16 -2.78
N VAL A 105 -15.71 -33.73 -1.53
CA VAL A 105 -16.37 -34.51 -0.48
C VAL A 105 -17.89 -34.42 -0.62
N GLU A 106 -18.45 -33.21 -0.61
CA GLU A 106 -19.90 -33.01 -0.47
C GLU A 106 -20.66 -33.37 -1.75
N ALA A 107 -20.12 -33.02 -2.93
CA ALA A 107 -20.80 -33.24 -4.20
C ALA A 107 -20.38 -34.53 -4.91
N ASN A 108 -19.24 -35.13 -4.53
CA ASN A 108 -18.64 -36.25 -5.25
C ASN A 108 -18.30 -37.47 -4.37
N GLY A 109 -18.44 -37.39 -3.05
CA GLY A 109 -18.29 -38.54 -2.15
C GLY A 109 -16.87 -39.07 -1.98
N TYR A 110 -15.84 -38.27 -2.30
CA TYR A 110 -14.45 -38.64 -2.06
C TYR A 110 -14.17 -38.78 -0.57
N SER A 111 -13.24 -39.68 -0.19
CA SER A 111 -12.70 -39.67 1.17
C SER A 111 -11.90 -38.39 1.44
N THR A 112 -11.73 -38.04 2.71
CA THR A 112 -10.97 -36.84 3.11
C THR A 112 -9.53 -36.88 2.58
N GLU A 113 -8.91 -38.07 2.60
CA GLU A 113 -7.54 -38.29 2.17
C GLU A 113 -7.40 -38.10 0.65
N GLU A 114 -8.29 -38.73 -0.14
CA GLU A 114 -8.31 -38.58 -1.60
C GLU A 114 -8.63 -37.14 -2.01
N ALA A 115 -9.60 -36.51 -1.35
CA ALA A 115 -9.95 -35.12 -1.59
C ALA A 115 -8.78 -34.19 -1.30
N THR A 116 -7.99 -34.47 -0.27
CA THR A 116 -6.80 -33.68 0.06
C THR A 116 -5.74 -33.77 -1.03
N ALA A 117 -5.35 -34.99 -1.44
CA ALA A 117 -4.37 -35.17 -2.49
C ALA A 117 -4.79 -34.51 -3.83
N LEU A 118 -6.05 -34.70 -4.23
CA LEU A 118 -6.58 -34.13 -5.47
C LEU A 118 -6.74 -32.61 -5.38
N SER A 119 -7.05 -32.06 -4.20
CA SER A 119 -7.12 -30.60 -4.02
C SER A 119 -5.78 -29.91 -4.18
N GLU A 120 -4.69 -30.57 -3.79
CA GLU A 120 -3.33 -30.09 -3.99
C GLU A 120 -2.98 -30.07 -5.48
N GLU A 121 -3.25 -31.16 -6.20
CA GLU A 121 -3.04 -31.25 -7.66
C GLU A 121 -3.86 -30.17 -8.41
N ALA A 122 -5.15 -30.06 -8.10
CA ALA A 122 -6.04 -29.09 -8.72
C ALA A 122 -5.62 -27.64 -8.42
N PHE A 123 -5.14 -27.37 -7.21
CA PHE A 123 -4.63 -26.06 -6.84
C PHE A 123 -3.36 -25.70 -7.59
N GLU A 124 -2.39 -26.61 -7.71
CA GLU A 124 -1.17 -26.32 -8.49
C GLU A 124 -1.48 -26.11 -9.97
N LEU A 125 -2.45 -26.83 -10.54
CA LEU A 125 -2.94 -26.54 -11.90
C LEU A 125 -3.54 -25.14 -11.99
N TRP A 126 -4.37 -24.73 -11.03
CA TRP A 126 -4.93 -23.38 -10.98
C TRP A 126 -3.83 -22.31 -10.89
N VAL A 127 -2.79 -22.55 -10.08
CA VAL A 127 -1.64 -21.65 -9.95
C VAL A 127 -0.90 -21.51 -11.28
N GLN A 128 -0.62 -22.63 -11.96
CA GLN A 128 0.05 -22.60 -13.26
C GLN A 128 -0.79 -21.85 -14.30
N ALA A 129 -2.09 -22.13 -14.37
CA ALA A 129 -3.00 -21.43 -15.28
C ALA A 129 -3.04 -19.92 -15.02
N ARG A 130 -2.99 -19.50 -13.75
CA ARG A 130 -2.88 -18.08 -13.38
C ARG A 130 -1.56 -17.48 -13.88
N HIS A 131 -0.43 -18.17 -13.69
CA HIS A 131 0.87 -17.70 -14.16
C HIS A 131 0.91 -17.53 -15.69
N ASP A 132 0.35 -18.48 -16.42
CA ASP A 132 0.24 -18.42 -17.88
C ASP A 132 -0.64 -17.25 -18.33
N ALA A 133 -1.73 -16.99 -17.60
CA ALA A 133 -2.62 -15.86 -17.87
C ALA A 133 -2.00 -14.50 -17.57
N ILE A 134 -1.09 -14.39 -16.59
CA ILE A 134 -0.45 -13.12 -16.21
C ILE A 134 0.21 -12.46 -17.41
N LEU A 135 0.97 -13.20 -18.21
CA LEU A 135 1.74 -12.64 -19.32
C LEU A 135 0.86 -11.98 -20.39
N ASN A 136 -0.33 -12.52 -20.62
CA ASN A 136 -1.29 -11.98 -21.59
C ASN A 136 -2.10 -10.80 -21.06
N ASN A 137 -2.04 -10.54 -19.75
CA ASN A 137 -2.85 -9.54 -19.06
C ASN A 137 -1.99 -8.49 -18.32
N MET A 138 -0.70 -8.41 -18.63
CA MET A 138 0.21 -7.38 -18.11
C MET A 138 -0.22 -5.98 -18.56
N ALA A 139 0.05 -4.97 -17.74
CA ALA A 139 0.03 -3.58 -18.18
C ALA A 139 0.99 -3.40 -19.38
N ARG A 140 0.63 -2.55 -20.35
CA ARG A 140 1.18 -2.58 -21.73
C ARG A 140 2.72 -2.47 -21.78
N SER A 141 3.30 -1.75 -20.82
CA SER A 141 4.75 -1.49 -20.76
C SER A 141 5.44 -2.08 -19.52
N ALA A 142 4.74 -2.82 -18.67
CA ALA A 142 5.28 -3.26 -17.38
C ALA A 142 6.54 -4.13 -17.52
N ALA A 143 6.54 -5.11 -18.44
CA ALA A 143 7.72 -5.95 -18.67
C ALA A 143 8.94 -5.15 -19.17
N ASN A 144 8.72 -4.18 -20.07
CA ASN A 144 9.78 -3.30 -20.56
C ASN A 144 10.31 -2.39 -19.45
N CYS A 145 9.43 -1.83 -18.61
CA CYS A 145 9.83 -1.02 -17.48
C CYS A 145 10.64 -1.84 -16.45
N LEU A 146 10.21 -3.05 -16.12
CA LEU A 146 10.99 -3.96 -15.24
C LEU A 146 12.38 -4.21 -15.80
N LYS A 147 12.49 -4.46 -17.11
CA LYS A 147 13.77 -4.62 -17.80
C LYS A 147 14.63 -3.36 -17.69
N GLU A 148 14.07 -2.18 -17.94
CA GLU A 148 14.79 -0.91 -17.81
C GLU A 148 15.28 -0.67 -16.38
N ILE A 149 14.43 -0.89 -15.36
CA ILE A 149 14.80 -0.74 -13.95
C ILE A 149 15.91 -1.72 -13.59
N SER A 150 15.83 -2.98 -14.05
CA SER A 150 16.86 -3.99 -13.79
C SER A 150 18.22 -3.65 -14.41
N SER A 151 18.23 -2.83 -15.47
CA SER A 151 19.45 -2.36 -16.13
C SER A 151 20.04 -1.09 -15.50
N MET A 152 19.33 -0.43 -14.57
CA MET A 152 19.84 0.72 -13.85
C MET A 152 20.89 0.27 -12.82
N GLN A 153 21.94 1.08 -12.67
CA GLN A 153 23.06 0.80 -11.78
C GLN A 153 23.24 1.93 -10.79
N ARG A 154 23.37 1.58 -9.52
CA ARG A 154 23.65 2.51 -8.42
C ARG A 154 25.07 3.06 -8.51
N LYS A 155 25.30 4.23 -7.89
CA LYS A 155 26.62 4.87 -7.74
C LYS A 155 27.65 3.97 -7.06
N ASP A 156 27.19 3.11 -6.15
CA ASP A 156 28.03 2.11 -5.46
C ASP A 156 28.31 0.83 -6.30
N GLY A 157 27.85 0.79 -7.55
CA GLY A 157 28.06 -0.31 -8.49
C GLY A 157 27.03 -1.44 -8.41
N HIS A 158 26.15 -1.45 -7.41
CA HIS A 158 25.11 -2.48 -7.30
C HIS A 158 23.92 -2.23 -8.24
N ARG A 159 23.23 -3.30 -8.61
CA ARG A 159 21.91 -3.22 -9.27
C ARG A 159 20.86 -2.61 -8.35
N ILE A 160 19.80 -2.06 -8.94
CA ILE A 160 18.57 -1.79 -8.21
C ILE A 160 17.96 -3.11 -7.73
N ILE A 161 17.54 -3.14 -6.47
CA ILE A 161 16.78 -4.25 -5.90
C ILE A 161 15.32 -4.07 -6.32
N ILE A 162 14.74 -5.08 -6.92
CA ILE A 162 13.33 -5.07 -7.36
C ILE A 162 12.59 -6.11 -6.53
N GLY A 163 11.45 -5.75 -5.94
CA GLY A 163 10.66 -6.70 -5.17
C GLY A 163 9.16 -6.50 -5.28
N ALA A 164 8.42 -7.40 -4.64
CA ALA A 164 6.97 -7.35 -4.58
C ALA A 164 6.47 -7.30 -3.14
N ILE A 165 5.41 -6.53 -2.89
CA ILE A 165 4.67 -6.44 -1.64
C ILE A 165 3.17 -6.53 -1.98
N THR A 166 2.57 -7.69 -1.79
CA THR A 166 1.21 -8.00 -2.28
C THR A 166 0.26 -8.48 -1.18
N ASP A 167 -1.02 -8.12 -1.32
CA ASP A 167 -2.12 -8.67 -0.51
C ASP A 167 -2.55 -10.07 -0.96
N GLY A 168 -2.18 -10.46 -2.18
CA GLY A 168 -2.51 -11.75 -2.76
C GLY A 168 -1.56 -12.86 -2.33
N ASN A 169 -1.67 -13.99 -3.03
CA ASN A 169 -0.74 -15.14 -2.92
C ASN A 169 0.14 -15.31 -4.17
N SER A 170 0.20 -14.28 -5.03
CA SER A 170 1.07 -14.27 -6.19
C SER A 170 2.54 -14.18 -5.78
N ASP A 171 3.39 -14.82 -6.56
CA ASP A 171 4.84 -14.65 -6.49
C ASP A 171 5.39 -14.50 -7.90
N PRO A 172 5.86 -13.30 -8.32
CA PRO A 172 6.41 -13.10 -9.66
C PRO A 172 7.70 -13.91 -9.88
N GLN A 173 8.37 -14.38 -8.82
CA GLN A 173 9.54 -15.27 -8.92
C GLN A 173 9.15 -16.67 -9.42
N ARG A 174 7.86 -17.02 -9.40
CA ARG A 174 7.32 -18.27 -9.98
C ARG A 174 6.82 -18.12 -11.42
N VAL A 175 6.81 -16.90 -11.97
CA VAL A 175 6.43 -16.64 -13.36
C VAL A 175 7.73 -16.52 -14.18
N GLU A 176 8.03 -17.48 -15.04
CA GLU A 176 9.34 -17.60 -15.73
C GLU A 176 9.82 -16.29 -16.38
N ALA A 177 8.93 -15.57 -17.06
CA ALA A 177 9.28 -14.33 -17.74
C ALA A 177 9.50 -13.13 -16.80
N LEU A 178 9.02 -13.19 -15.55
CA LEU A 178 9.17 -12.13 -14.55
C LEU A 178 10.25 -12.44 -13.51
N ALA A 179 10.48 -13.73 -13.24
CA ALA A 179 11.38 -14.19 -12.19
C ALA A 179 12.79 -13.57 -12.21
N PRO A 180 13.44 -13.35 -13.38
CA PRO A 180 14.76 -12.73 -13.42
C PRO A 180 14.81 -11.29 -12.90
N PHE A 181 13.68 -10.58 -12.85
CA PHE A 181 13.64 -9.19 -12.42
C PHE A 181 13.58 -9.05 -10.89
N PHE A 182 12.85 -9.94 -10.21
CA PHE A 182 12.52 -9.80 -8.79
C PHE A 182 13.54 -10.48 -7.86
N ASP A 183 14.09 -9.71 -6.93
CA ASP A 183 14.96 -10.15 -5.84
C ASP A 183 14.20 -10.73 -4.65
N PHE A 184 12.97 -10.25 -4.42
CA PHE A 184 12.15 -10.68 -3.29
C PHE A 184 10.65 -10.54 -3.55
N CYS A 185 9.85 -11.32 -2.82
CA CYS A 185 8.40 -11.19 -2.78
C CYS A 185 7.89 -11.39 -1.35
N ILE A 186 7.19 -10.40 -0.80
CA ILE A 186 6.44 -10.51 0.44
C ILE A 186 4.95 -10.54 0.10
N ASN A 187 4.27 -11.58 0.55
CA ASN A 187 2.84 -11.75 0.37
C ASN A 187 2.10 -11.80 1.71
N ALA A 188 0.84 -11.36 1.71
CA ALA A 188 0.05 -11.28 2.95
C ALA A 188 -0.17 -12.65 3.60
N GLU A 189 -0.24 -13.72 2.81
CA GLU A 189 -0.43 -15.09 3.30
C GLU A 189 0.75 -15.55 4.17
N SER A 190 1.99 -15.24 3.79
CA SER A 190 3.18 -15.60 4.56
C SER A 190 3.35 -14.76 5.84
N VAL A 191 2.89 -13.51 5.82
CA VAL A 191 2.97 -12.60 6.97
C VAL A 191 1.77 -12.76 7.93
N GLY A 192 0.62 -13.21 7.41
CA GLY A 192 -0.64 -13.35 8.15
C GLY A 192 -1.50 -12.08 8.19
N VAL A 193 -1.05 -10.98 7.56
CA VAL A 193 -1.83 -9.74 7.38
C VAL A 193 -1.54 -9.13 6.01
N GLY A 194 -2.49 -8.35 5.49
CA GLY A 194 -2.33 -7.57 4.27
C GLY A 194 -2.17 -6.07 4.54
N LYS A 195 -1.85 -5.32 3.49
CA LYS A 195 -1.84 -3.87 3.43
C LYS A 195 -3.22 -3.30 3.79
N PRO A 196 -3.28 -2.15 4.48
CA PRO A 196 -2.18 -1.24 4.82
C PRO A 196 -1.43 -1.59 6.12
N ASP A 197 -1.56 -2.80 6.67
CA ASP A 197 -0.85 -3.16 7.90
C ASP A 197 0.67 -3.10 7.69
N LYS A 198 1.35 -2.29 8.50
CA LYS A 198 2.80 -2.04 8.36
C LYS A 198 3.65 -3.30 8.49
N ARG A 199 3.14 -4.37 9.11
CA ARG A 199 3.90 -5.62 9.28
C ARG A 199 4.37 -6.23 7.95
N VAL A 200 3.58 -6.10 6.88
CA VAL A 200 3.95 -6.61 5.54
C VAL A 200 5.16 -5.84 4.99
N TYR A 201 5.12 -4.52 5.09
CA TYR A 201 6.23 -3.66 4.68
C TYR A 201 7.47 -3.84 5.55
N LEU A 202 7.30 -3.98 6.86
CA LEU A 202 8.40 -4.25 7.79
C LEU A 202 9.11 -5.56 7.46
N GLU A 203 8.37 -6.58 7.01
CA GLU A 203 8.99 -7.82 6.57
C GLU A 203 9.81 -7.64 5.29
N ALA A 204 9.31 -6.87 4.33
CA ALA A 204 10.08 -6.50 3.14
C ALA A 204 11.36 -5.73 3.52
N ILE A 205 11.26 -4.78 4.45
CA ILE A 205 12.39 -3.99 4.95
C ILE A 205 13.43 -4.90 5.60
N ARG A 206 13.02 -5.86 6.44
CA ARG A 206 13.96 -6.83 7.05
C ARG A 206 14.68 -7.67 6.00
N GLN A 207 13.96 -8.12 4.97
CA GLN A 207 14.55 -8.91 3.89
C GLN A 207 15.59 -8.10 3.13
N VAL A 208 15.26 -6.87 2.71
CA VAL A 208 16.17 -5.96 2.01
C VAL A 208 17.35 -5.56 2.89
N ALA A 209 17.11 -5.25 4.16
CA ALA A 209 18.16 -4.88 5.12
C ALA A 209 19.20 -6.00 5.31
N SER A 210 18.79 -7.26 5.10
CA SER A 210 19.69 -8.42 5.15
C SER A 210 20.55 -8.63 3.91
N MET A 211 20.32 -7.87 2.83
CA MET A 211 21.05 -8.01 1.57
C MET A 211 22.44 -7.34 1.66
N PRO A 212 23.51 -7.96 1.13
CA PRO A 212 24.86 -7.40 1.18
C PRO A 212 24.98 -5.99 0.57
N SER A 213 24.22 -5.71 -0.50
CA SER A 213 24.19 -4.40 -1.18
C SER A 213 23.56 -3.26 -0.35
N MET A 214 23.06 -3.56 0.85
CA MET A 214 22.39 -2.60 1.75
C MET A 214 23.12 -2.45 3.10
N GLN A 215 24.30 -3.06 3.26
CA GLN A 215 25.10 -2.99 4.49
C GLN A 215 25.55 -1.57 4.84
N ASP A 216 25.71 -0.68 3.86
CA ASP A 216 26.07 0.72 4.09
C ASP A 216 24.96 1.51 4.81
N ILE A 217 23.70 1.10 4.66
CA ILE A 217 22.53 1.72 5.30
C ILE A 217 22.18 1.00 6.63
N PHE A 218 22.11 -0.33 6.60
CA PHE A 218 21.59 -1.13 7.72
C PHE A 218 22.67 -1.78 8.59
N GLY A 219 23.94 -1.76 8.16
CA GLY A 219 25.06 -2.39 8.88
C GLY A 219 25.04 -3.92 8.82
N ASN A 220 25.87 -4.56 9.66
CA ASN A 220 26.12 -6.01 9.62
C ASN A 220 25.09 -6.86 10.38
N SER A 221 24.26 -6.24 11.22
CA SER A 221 23.27 -6.94 12.07
C SER A 221 21.86 -6.35 11.94
N PRO A 222 21.27 -6.35 10.73
CA PRO A 222 19.97 -5.74 10.48
C PRO A 222 18.82 -6.40 11.26
N ARG A 223 18.92 -7.71 11.52
CA ARG A 223 17.90 -8.47 12.30
C ARG A 223 17.80 -8.07 13.76
N THR A 224 18.82 -7.41 14.31
CA THR A 224 18.84 -6.95 15.71
C THR A 224 18.48 -5.47 15.83
N LEU A 225 18.23 -4.77 14.71
CA LEU A 225 17.82 -3.37 14.77
C LEU A 225 16.40 -3.27 15.34
N PRO A 226 16.16 -2.34 16.28
CA PRO A 226 14.81 -1.98 16.69
C PRO A 226 13.96 -1.57 15.49
N VAL A 227 12.66 -1.83 15.54
CA VAL A 227 11.72 -1.51 14.44
C VAL A 227 11.78 -0.02 14.10
N ASP A 228 11.76 0.86 15.10
CA ASP A 228 11.81 2.31 14.88
C ASP A 228 13.07 2.73 14.11
N SER A 229 14.22 2.12 14.42
CA SER A 229 15.48 2.37 13.70
C SER A 229 15.49 1.81 12.29
N LEU A 230 14.67 0.80 11.98
CA LEU A 230 14.48 0.33 10.60
C LEU A 230 13.61 1.32 9.83
N GLU A 231 12.49 1.76 10.40
CA GLU A 231 11.53 2.70 9.80
C GLU A 231 12.21 4.03 9.41
N GLU A 232 13.07 4.57 10.28
CA GLU A 232 13.84 5.79 10.01
C GLU A 232 14.83 5.66 8.83
N LYS A 233 15.25 4.44 8.50
CA LYS A 233 16.30 4.15 7.51
C LYS A 233 15.78 3.68 6.15
N VAL A 234 14.47 3.55 5.96
CA VAL A 234 13.89 2.97 4.72
C VAL A 234 14.01 3.90 3.53
N GLY A 235 13.92 5.21 3.76
CA GLY A 235 13.73 6.20 2.70
C GLY A 235 14.70 7.37 2.79
N PRO A 236 14.89 8.09 1.68
CA PRO A 236 14.02 8.15 0.50
C PRO A 236 14.46 7.25 -0.66
N PHE A 237 15.51 6.43 -0.51
CA PHE A 237 16.04 5.61 -1.61
C PHE A 237 15.09 4.50 -2.08
N TRP A 238 14.11 4.11 -1.26
CA TRP A 238 13.11 3.10 -1.57
C TRP A 238 11.90 3.72 -2.25
N VAL A 239 11.53 3.20 -3.41
CA VAL A 239 10.30 3.56 -4.12
C VAL A 239 9.30 2.40 -4.06
N HIS A 240 8.06 2.67 -3.67
CA HIS A 240 6.96 1.72 -3.78
C HIS A 240 5.96 2.16 -4.85
N VAL A 241 5.60 1.25 -5.74
CA VAL A 241 4.66 1.46 -6.85
C VAL A 241 3.44 0.59 -6.61
N GLY A 242 2.24 1.18 -6.66
CA GLY A 242 0.99 0.42 -6.52
C GLY A 242 -0.22 1.20 -6.99
N ASP A 243 -1.35 0.52 -7.11
CA ASP A 243 -2.59 1.05 -7.66
C ASP A 243 -3.59 1.52 -6.59
N ASP A 244 -3.47 1.05 -5.35
CA ASP A 244 -4.35 1.46 -4.25
C ASP A 244 -3.74 2.61 -3.44
N PHE A 245 -4.46 3.73 -3.39
CA PHE A 245 -4.00 4.92 -2.69
C PHE A 245 -3.77 4.68 -1.18
N THR A 246 -4.62 3.91 -0.51
CA THR A 246 -4.48 3.70 0.94
C THR A 246 -3.44 2.62 1.24
N LYS A 247 -3.52 1.51 0.51
CA LYS A 247 -2.71 0.33 0.75
C LYS A 247 -1.27 0.51 0.31
N ASP A 248 -1.02 1.25 -0.77
CA ASP A 248 0.33 1.38 -1.35
C ASP A 248 0.92 2.76 -1.10
N VAL A 249 0.16 3.82 -1.42
CA VAL A 249 0.68 5.19 -1.32
C VAL A 249 0.73 5.64 0.14
N VAL A 250 -0.38 5.55 0.87
CA VAL A 250 -0.44 5.99 2.27
C VAL A 250 0.44 5.12 3.18
N ALA A 251 0.36 3.79 3.02
CA ALA A 251 1.18 2.88 3.82
C ALA A 251 2.68 3.04 3.54
N GLY A 252 3.09 3.14 2.26
CA GLY A 252 4.49 3.36 1.89
C GLY A 252 5.05 4.68 2.43
N LYS A 253 4.26 5.76 2.33
CA LYS A 253 4.62 7.07 2.89
C LYS A 253 4.77 7.04 4.41
N GLY A 254 3.93 6.28 5.11
CA GLY A 254 4.04 6.07 6.56
C GLY A 254 5.37 5.44 6.99
N LEU A 255 6.13 4.86 6.05
CA LEU A 255 7.45 4.26 6.27
C LEU A 255 8.55 5.00 5.50
N ASN A 256 8.36 6.30 5.24
CA ASN A 256 9.30 7.18 4.54
C ASN A 256 9.67 6.75 3.11
N MET A 257 8.95 5.81 2.49
CA MET A 257 9.19 5.43 1.10
C MET A 257 8.77 6.58 0.18
N ARG A 258 9.43 6.67 -0.98
CA ARG A 258 8.84 7.38 -2.12
C ARG A 258 7.74 6.54 -2.73
N THR A 259 6.66 7.14 -3.18
CA THR A 259 5.50 6.41 -3.70
C THR A 259 5.08 6.88 -5.09
N VAL A 260 4.79 5.91 -5.94
CA VAL A 260 4.20 6.14 -7.27
C VAL A 260 2.82 5.51 -7.28
N TRP A 261 1.79 6.32 -7.50
CA TRP A 261 0.45 5.84 -7.70
C TRP A 261 0.22 5.50 -9.17
N CYS A 262 0.06 4.21 -9.47
CA CYS A 262 -0.09 3.69 -10.83
C CYS A 262 -1.56 3.44 -11.16
N ARG A 263 -2.09 4.13 -12.17
CA ARG A 263 -3.54 4.11 -12.48
C ARG A 263 -3.89 3.41 -13.80
N GLU A 264 -2.92 2.93 -14.58
CA GLU A 264 -3.16 2.41 -15.95
C GLU A 264 -4.31 1.39 -16.01
N LEU A 265 -4.24 0.31 -15.22
CA LEU A 265 -5.23 -0.77 -15.26
C LEU A 265 -6.55 -0.38 -14.61
N ILE A 266 -6.54 0.51 -13.62
CA ILE A 266 -7.77 1.09 -13.04
C ILE A 266 -8.52 1.89 -14.11
N LEU A 267 -7.82 2.76 -14.82
CA LEU A 267 -8.40 3.60 -15.86
C LEU A 267 -8.91 2.77 -17.04
N ASP A 268 -8.20 1.70 -17.41
CA ASP A 268 -8.63 0.80 -18.47
C ASP A 268 -9.89 0.02 -18.07
N ASN A 269 -10.00 -0.46 -16.83
CA ASN A 269 -11.22 -1.08 -16.32
C ASN A 269 -12.43 -0.12 -16.32
N LEU A 270 -12.22 1.14 -15.89
CA LEU A 270 -13.29 2.16 -15.91
C LEU A 270 -13.78 2.47 -17.33
N LYS A 271 -12.87 2.54 -18.31
CA LYS A 271 -13.24 2.73 -19.72
C LYS A 271 -14.06 1.56 -20.25
N GLN A 272 -13.69 0.31 -19.90
CA GLN A 272 -14.44 -0.87 -20.31
C GLN A 272 -15.84 -0.91 -19.70
N GLN A 273 -15.98 -0.54 -18.42
CA GLN A 273 -17.30 -0.46 -17.77
C GLN A 273 -18.22 0.57 -18.44
N ASN A 274 -17.71 1.76 -18.73
CA ASN A 274 -18.50 2.81 -19.40
C ASN A 274 -18.98 2.38 -20.80
N LEU A 275 -18.17 1.62 -21.55
CA LEU A 275 -18.58 1.09 -22.85
C LEU A 275 -19.69 0.04 -22.73
N VAL A 276 -19.63 -0.81 -21.71
CA VAL A 276 -20.65 -1.85 -21.47
C VAL A 276 -21.97 -1.22 -21.02
N ASP A 277 -21.93 -0.18 -20.18
CA ASP A 277 -23.13 0.51 -19.70
C ASP A 277 -23.86 1.29 -20.82
N GLU A 278 -23.14 1.74 -21.86
CA GLU A 278 -23.73 2.36 -23.05
C GLU A 278 -24.44 1.36 -23.99
N GLU A 279 -24.11 0.07 -23.94
CA GLU A 279 -24.67 -0.97 -24.83
C GLU A 279 -25.94 -1.66 -24.31
N ILE A 280 -26.39 -1.38 -23.08
CA ILE A 280 -27.60 -2.00 -22.49
C ILE A 280 -28.88 -1.22 -22.89
N PRO A 281 -29.87 -1.83 -23.58
CA PRO A 281 -31.13 -1.16 -23.94
C PRO A 281 -31.98 -0.80 -22.71
N PRO A 282 -32.80 0.27 -22.77
CA PRO A 282 -33.50 0.81 -21.60
C PRO A 282 -34.79 0.03 -21.31
N GLU A 283 -34.67 -1.17 -20.74
CA GLU A 283 -35.80 -1.89 -20.12
C GLU A 283 -35.52 -2.17 -18.63
N ARG A 284 -35.00 -1.18 -17.90
CA ARG A 284 -34.91 -1.26 -16.44
C ARG A 284 -35.71 -0.13 -15.82
N SER A 285 -36.57 -0.50 -14.88
CA SER A 285 -37.40 0.45 -14.15
C SER A 285 -36.51 1.40 -13.34
N VAL A 286 -37.00 2.61 -13.09
CA VAL A 286 -36.28 3.61 -12.26
C VAL A 286 -36.03 3.03 -10.86
N GLU A 287 -36.92 2.16 -10.38
CA GLU A 287 -36.77 1.44 -9.13
C GLU A 287 -35.61 0.43 -9.13
N ASP A 288 -35.38 -0.28 -10.24
CA ASP A 288 -34.23 -1.19 -10.38
C ASP A 288 -32.90 -0.42 -10.46
N LEU A 289 -32.91 0.73 -11.14
CA LEU A 289 -31.74 1.62 -11.23
C LEU A 289 -31.37 2.19 -9.85
N VAL A 290 -32.34 2.63 -9.05
CA VAL A 290 -32.10 3.17 -7.70
C VAL A 290 -31.52 2.09 -6.77
N LYS A 291 -31.98 0.83 -6.90
CA LYS A 291 -31.46 -0.31 -6.13
C LYS A 291 -30.03 -0.67 -6.52
N GLN A 292 -29.71 -0.61 -7.82
CA GLN A 292 -28.38 -0.92 -8.33
C GLN A 292 -27.37 0.21 -8.01
N VAL A 293 -27.81 1.46 -8.07
CA VAL A 293 -27.02 2.65 -7.68
C VAL A 293 -26.74 2.69 -6.17
N SER A 294 -27.61 2.10 -5.33
CA SER A 294 -27.32 1.94 -3.90
C SER A 294 -26.29 0.84 -3.57
N ASP A 295 -26.15 -0.17 -4.45
CA ASP A 295 -25.22 -1.30 -4.26
C ASP A 295 -23.88 -1.13 -4.98
N MET A 296 -23.85 -0.32 -6.05
CA MET A 296 -22.60 0.13 -6.64
C MET A 296 -21.96 1.13 -5.69
N LYS A 297 -20.72 0.88 -5.27
CA LYS A 297 -19.84 1.95 -4.76
C LYS A 297 -19.67 2.95 -5.89
N VAL A 298 -20.54 3.95 -5.92
CA VAL A 298 -20.55 5.02 -6.89
C VAL A 298 -19.22 5.78 -6.76
N VAL A 299 -18.32 5.56 -7.72
CA VAL A 299 -17.40 6.62 -8.15
C VAL A 299 -18.30 7.67 -8.79
N LYS A 300 -18.62 8.70 -8.00
CA LYS A 300 -19.58 9.71 -8.39
C LYS A 300 -18.89 10.65 -9.37
N MET A 301 -19.17 10.49 -10.67
CA MET A 301 -18.88 11.50 -11.67
C MET A 301 -19.82 12.70 -11.45
N GLU A 302 -19.46 13.57 -10.51
CA GLU A 302 -19.89 14.96 -10.46
C GLU A 302 -18.62 15.76 -10.18
N ILE A 303 -18.08 16.47 -11.18
CA ILE A 303 -16.91 17.34 -11.01
C ILE A 303 -17.29 18.47 -10.03
N GLY A 304 -17.17 18.17 -8.75
CA GLY A 304 -17.41 19.06 -7.63
C GLY A 304 -16.10 19.43 -6.96
N ALA A 305 -16.14 20.45 -6.11
CA ALA A 305 -14.98 20.88 -5.32
C ALA A 305 -14.37 19.75 -4.45
N GLY A 306 -15.12 18.68 -4.19
CA GLY A 306 -14.65 17.47 -3.49
C GLY A 306 -13.64 16.64 -4.30
N ASP A 307 -13.85 16.48 -5.60
CA ASP A 307 -12.92 15.75 -6.47
C ASP A 307 -11.62 16.54 -6.65
N TYR A 308 -11.71 17.87 -6.77
CA TYR A 308 -10.54 18.75 -6.80
C TYR A 308 -9.72 18.67 -5.51
N LEU A 309 -10.38 18.68 -4.33
CA LEU A 309 -9.71 18.48 -3.05
C LEU A 309 -9.09 17.09 -2.92
N SER A 310 -9.78 16.04 -3.40
CA SER A 310 -9.25 14.68 -3.38
C SER A 310 -8.07 14.50 -4.33
N ASP A 311 -8.12 15.06 -5.53
CA ASP A 311 -7.07 15.01 -6.55
C ASP A 311 -5.87 15.88 -6.13
N MET A 312 -6.11 17.02 -5.46
CA MET A 312 -5.05 17.82 -4.83
C MET A 312 -4.40 17.08 -3.67
N LEU A 313 -5.17 16.47 -2.77
CA LEU A 313 -4.61 15.67 -1.67
C LEU A 313 -3.84 14.47 -2.21
N GLN A 314 -4.33 13.79 -3.25
CA GLN A 314 -3.65 12.65 -3.86
C GLN A 314 -2.35 13.06 -4.53
N LYS A 315 -2.35 14.17 -5.29
CA LYS A 315 -1.15 14.76 -5.92
C LYS A 315 -0.16 15.35 -4.92
N GLU A 316 -0.64 15.82 -3.77
CA GLU A 316 0.23 16.30 -2.69
C GLU A 316 0.83 15.17 -1.86
N PHE A 317 0.19 13.99 -1.85
CA PHE A 317 0.56 12.87 -1.00
C PHE A 317 1.38 11.78 -1.71
N ALA A 318 1.08 11.45 -2.97
CA ALA A 318 1.97 10.61 -3.77
C ALA A 318 3.16 11.44 -4.31
N ASP A 319 4.37 10.89 -4.36
CA ASP A 319 5.50 11.61 -4.96
C ASP A 319 5.37 11.70 -6.48
N SER A 320 4.71 10.73 -7.10
CA SER A 320 4.33 10.75 -8.51
C SER A 320 3.04 9.99 -8.74
N VAL A 321 2.30 10.39 -9.77
CA VAL A 321 1.09 9.71 -10.25
C VAL A 321 1.29 9.44 -11.72
N ILE A 322 1.11 8.18 -12.14
CA ILE A 322 1.24 7.77 -13.53
C ILE A 322 -0.07 7.15 -14.02
N ASP A 323 -0.50 7.58 -15.21
CA ASP A 323 -1.67 7.03 -15.89
C ASP A 323 -1.29 5.95 -16.91
N SER A 324 -0.01 5.89 -17.27
CA SER A 324 0.56 4.77 -18.01
C SER A 324 1.86 4.28 -17.38
N PHE A 325 2.02 2.97 -17.35
CA PHE A 325 3.19 2.28 -16.82
C PHE A 325 4.47 2.67 -17.55
N ILE A 326 4.39 3.11 -18.80
CA ILE A 326 5.55 3.57 -19.59
C ILE A 326 6.27 4.75 -18.94
N ASP A 327 5.54 5.60 -18.20
CA ASP A 327 6.09 6.80 -17.58
C ASP A 327 6.93 6.47 -16.34
N LEU A 328 6.75 5.29 -15.76
CA LEU A 328 7.44 4.87 -14.54
C LEU A 328 8.97 4.91 -14.69
N SER A 329 9.50 4.40 -15.81
CA SER A 329 10.95 4.33 -15.98
C SER A 329 11.57 5.72 -16.08
N SER A 330 10.86 6.69 -16.66
CA SER A 330 11.29 8.10 -16.72
C SER A 330 11.30 8.73 -15.33
N VAL A 331 10.24 8.53 -14.55
CA VAL A 331 10.15 9.00 -13.15
C VAL A 331 11.31 8.43 -12.31
N LEU A 332 11.54 7.12 -12.40
CA LEU A 332 12.61 6.47 -11.64
C LEU A 332 14.00 6.93 -12.08
N LYS A 333 14.24 7.17 -13.37
CA LYS A 333 15.52 7.71 -13.86
C LYS A 333 15.78 9.13 -13.35
N GLU A 334 14.78 9.99 -13.35
CA GLU A 334 14.88 11.34 -12.77
C GLU A 334 15.21 11.28 -11.26
N TRP A 335 14.51 10.41 -10.54
CA TRP A 335 14.70 10.19 -9.10
C TRP A 335 16.01 9.52 -8.75
N HIS A 336 16.58 8.75 -9.67
CA HIS A 336 17.86 8.08 -9.49
C HIS A 336 19.05 9.01 -9.76
N THR A 337 18.88 9.96 -10.70
CA THR A 337 19.93 10.93 -11.07
C THR A 337 19.98 12.17 -10.17
N THR A 338 18.89 12.47 -9.47
CA THR A 338 18.80 13.66 -8.61
C THR A 338 19.71 13.53 -7.39
N GLU A 339 20.79 14.32 -7.37
CA GLU A 339 21.72 14.39 -6.24
C GLU A 339 21.08 15.08 -5.02
N THR A 340 21.42 14.59 -3.83
CA THR A 340 21.38 15.40 -2.62
C THR A 340 22.31 16.59 -2.83
N PRO A 341 21.89 17.85 -2.60
CA PRO A 341 22.83 18.95 -2.54
C PRO A 341 23.88 18.60 -1.48
N SER A 342 25.14 18.49 -1.88
CA SER A 342 26.23 18.40 -0.92
C SER A 342 26.17 19.64 -0.03
N ALA A 343 26.24 19.44 1.29
CA ALA A 343 26.53 20.52 2.23
C ALA A 343 27.96 21.01 1.99
N SER A 344 28.17 21.74 0.89
CA SER A 344 29.44 22.35 0.51
C SER A 344 29.18 23.59 -0.34
N SER A 345 28.37 24.51 0.17
CA SER A 345 28.53 25.92 -0.14
C SER A 345 29.13 26.59 1.09
N SER A 346 30.47 26.58 1.13
CA SER A 346 31.25 27.48 1.96
C SER A 346 30.88 28.92 1.58
N LEU A 347 30.09 29.57 2.43
CA LEU A 347 30.00 31.03 2.45
C LEU A 347 31.24 31.58 3.21
N PRO A 348 31.77 32.75 2.83
CA PRO A 348 32.97 33.30 3.44
C PRO A 348 32.70 33.72 4.88
N ALA A 349 33.69 33.49 5.75
CA ALA A 349 33.68 33.94 7.13
C ALA A 349 33.51 35.46 7.22
N GLU A 350 32.46 35.91 7.89
CA GLU A 350 32.36 37.26 8.45
C GLU A 350 32.56 37.21 9.97
N ASP A 351 33.27 38.22 10.46
CA ASP A 351 33.92 38.33 11.76
C ASP A 351 33.01 38.05 12.97
N ALA A 352 33.37 37.03 13.75
CA ALA A 352 32.88 36.86 15.12
C ALA A 352 33.86 37.53 16.09
N GLN A 353 33.56 38.77 16.49
CA GLN A 353 34.18 39.41 17.64
C GLN A 353 33.80 38.68 18.93
N GLN A 354 34.84 38.35 19.69
CA GLN A 354 34.80 37.78 21.04
C GLN A 354 34.04 38.66 22.03
N VAL A 355 33.13 38.06 22.82
CA VAL A 355 32.92 38.46 24.22
C VAL A 355 32.71 37.20 25.07
N SER A 356 33.33 37.23 26.25
CA SER A 356 33.63 36.17 27.21
C SER A 356 32.44 35.66 28.05
N PRO A 357 32.58 34.50 28.72
CA PRO A 357 31.53 33.91 29.56
C PRO A 357 31.57 34.47 31.00
N LEU A 358 30.39 34.74 31.57
CA LEU A 358 30.22 35.05 33.00
C LEU A 358 29.38 33.96 33.66
N GLN A 359 30.04 33.20 34.54
CA GLN A 359 29.43 32.36 35.56
C GLN A 359 29.19 33.19 36.83
N LEU A 360 28.07 32.94 37.54
CA LEU A 360 27.94 32.83 39.02
C LEU A 360 26.43 32.68 39.31
N GLU A 361 25.94 31.52 39.74
CA GLU A 361 25.87 30.99 41.11
C GLU A 361 24.53 31.23 41.84
N LYS A 362 24.23 30.25 42.70
CA LYS A 362 22.96 29.93 43.36
C LYS A 362 22.62 30.92 44.48
N SER A 363 21.32 31.11 44.72
CA SER A 363 20.83 31.29 46.10
C SER A 363 19.41 30.74 46.26
N SER A 364 19.14 30.21 47.45
CA SER A 364 17.98 29.42 47.82
C SER A 364 16.88 30.25 48.50
N SER A 365 15.68 29.63 48.49
CA SER A 365 14.65 29.67 49.54
C SER A 365 13.93 30.99 49.86
N ARG A 366 12.66 31.06 49.45
CA ARG A 366 11.55 31.31 50.39
C ARG A 366 10.21 30.86 49.80
N ALA A 367 9.50 30.02 50.55
CA ALA A 367 8.12 29.61 50.29
C ALA A 367 7.18 30.26 51.33
N LEU A 368 5.90 30.32 50.94
CA LEU A 368 4.68 30.73 51.67
C LEU A 368 4.37 32.24 51.58
N ALA A 369 3.18 32.71 51.19
CA ALA A 369 1.88 32.05 51.02
C ALA A 369 0.93 32.88 50.11
N LEU A 370 0.04 32.15 49.43
CA LEU A 370 -1.34 32.46 49.02
C LEU A 370 -1.69 33.88 48.53
N GLU A 371 -2.01 33.96 47.24
CA GLU A 371 -3.23 34.65 46.78
C GLU A 371 -3.82 33.88 45.59
N ALA A 372 -5.06 33.42 45.80
CA ALA A 372 -5.86 32.74 44.79
C ALA A 372 -6.43 33.78 43.83
N THR A 373 -6.15 33.64 42.54
CA THR A 373 -6.93 34.24 41.46
C THR A 373 -7.17 33.19 40.37
N GLU A 374 -8.38 33.22 39.82
CA GLU A 374 -9.11 32.13 39.18
C GLU A 374 -8.55 31.65 37.83
N PRO A 375 -8.83 30.39 37.41
CA PRO A 375 -8.54 29.92 36.07
C PRO A 375 -9.65 30.36 35.10
N VAL A 376 -9.26 31.07 34.05
CA VAL A 376 -10.16 31.45 32.95
C VAL A 376 -10.27 30.27 31.96
N ASN A 377 -11.43 29.61 32.00
CA ASN A 377 -12.14 28.84 30.96
C ASN A 377 -11.41 27.78 30.11
N GLY A 378 -11.49 26.52 30.56
CA GLY A 378 -12.36 25.52 29.93
C GLY A 378 -11.96 24.94 28.55
N ASP A 379 -10.84 24.24 28.47
CA ASP A 379 -10.55 23.34 27.34
C ASP A 379 -11.41 22.07 27.47
N GLU A 380 -12.65 22.12 27.00
CA GLU A 380 -13.49 20.92 26.92
C GLU A 380 -12.80 19.89 26.03
N THR A 381 -12.52 18.69 26.57
CA THR A 381 -11.90 17.59 25.83
C THR A 381 -12.88 16.43 25.75
N LYS A 382 -12.95 15.78 24.59
CA LYS A 382 -13.74 14.57 24.35
C LYS A 382 -12.84 13.38 24.08
N PHE A 383 -13.36 12.17 24.22
CA PHE A 383 -12.63 10.96 23.88
C PHE A 383 -13.15 10.39 22.58
N CYS A 384 -12.24 9.84 21.78
CA CYS A 384 -12.61 9.14 20.58
C CYS A 384 -13.49 7.93 20.91
N ILE A 385 -14.71 7.88 20.35
CA ILE A 385 -15.64 6.76 20.59
C ILE A 385 -15.13 5.43 20.01
N PHE A 386 -14.14 5.47 19.12
CA PHE A 386 -13.60 4.29 18.43
C PHE A 386 -12.28 3.79 19.03
N CYS A 387 -11.36 4.68 19.42
CA CYS A 387 -10.03 4.28 19.89
C CYS A 387 -9.63 4.89 21.25
N GLY A 388 -10.48 5.69 21.88
CA GLY A 388 -10.25 6.24 23.22
C GLY A 388 -9.20 7.36 23.29
N THR A 389 -8.65 7.82 22.16
CA THR A 389 -7.71 8.96 22.14
C THR A 389 -8.39 10.23 22.67
N LYS A 390 -7.71 10.96 23.55
CA LYS A 390 -8.20 12.25 24.07
C LYS A 390 -8.04 13.33 23.02
N LEU A 391 -9.10 14.07 22.75
CA LEU A 391 -9.19 15.07 21.69
C LEU A 391 -9.75 16.39 22.24
N PRO A 392 -9.40 17.53 21.62
CA PRO A 392 -10.14 18.77 21.82
C PRO A 392 -11.62 18.59 21.47
N SER A 393 -12.54 19.22 22.21
CA SER A 393 -14.00 19.17 21.94
C SER A 393 -14.37 19.56 20.51
N VAL A 394 -13.64 20.51 19.92
CA VAL A 394 -13.82 21.00 18.55
C VAL A 394 -13.31 20.04 17.46
N ALA A 395 -12.61 18.97 17.82
CA ALA A 395 -12.07 18.02 16.85
C ALA A 395 -13.21 17.25 16.15
N LYS A 396 -13.33 17.43 14.83
CA LYS A 396 -14.28 16.68 13.99
C LYS A 396 -13.78 15.29 13.59
N PHE A 397 -12.49 15.03 13.74
CA PHE A 397 -11.84 13.77 13.42
C PHE A 397 -10.83 13.40 14.51
N CYS A 398 -10.65 12.10 14.74
CA CYS A 398 -9.69 11.60 15.70
C CYS A 398 -8.29 11.56 15.11
N SER A 399 -7.33 12.22 15.75
CA SER A 399 -5.91 12.19 15.35
C SER A 399 -5.29 10.79 15.42
N GLY A 400 -5.79 9.90 16.29
CA GLY A 400 -5.29 8.52 16.42
C GLY A 400 -5.78 7.52 15.37
N CYS A 401 -7.05 7.59 14.96
CA CYS A 401 -7.67 6.58 14.08
C CYS A 401 -8.36 7.15 12.83
N GLY A 402 -8.35 8.47 12.64
CA GLY A 402 -8.94 9.16 11.50
C GLY A 402 -10.47 9.20 11.47
N GLN A 403 -11.16 8.54 12.41
CA GLN A 403 -12.63 8.48 12.43
C GLN A 403 -13.25 9.81 12.84
N ALA A 404 -14.41 10.15 12.25
CA ALA A 404 -15.19 11.33 12.62
C ALA A 404 -15.68 11.26 14.08
N GLN A 405 -15.77 12.41 14.76
CA GLN A 405 -15.96 12.54 16.22
C GLN A 405 -17.08 13.47 16.63
#